data_AF-A0A554LQN1-F1
#
_entry.id   AF-A0A554LQN1-F1
#
_cell.length_a   1.000
_cell.length_b   1.000
_cell.length_c   1.000
_cell.angle_alpha   90.00
_cell.angle_beta   90.00
_cell.angle_gamma   90.00
#
_symmetry.space_group_name_H-M   'P 1'
#
loop_
_entity.id
_entity.type
_entity.pdbx_description
1 polymer ?
#
loop_
_entity_poly.entity_id
_entity_poly.type
_entity_poly.pdbx_seq_one_letter_code
_entity_poly.pdbx_strand_id
1 'polypeptide(L)' 'MISKYLSIAQVIVSILLIIFILLQNRGSGLSSLFGGEGNIYKTKRGAEKIIFILTIILSVSFLGLALINLLTSR' A
#
# COMPACT_ATOMS: atom_id res chain seq x y z
N MET A 1 -23.74 0.11 16.05
CA MET A 1 -22.49 -0.01 16.85
C MET A 1 -21.34 -0.63 16.04
N ILE A 2 -21.54 -1.79 15.41
CA ILE A 2 -20.52 -2.47 14.58
C ILE A 2 -19.93 -1.58 13.46
N SER A 3 -20.75 -0.74 12.81
CA SER A 3 -20.32 0.17 11.73
C SER A 3 -19.29 1.22 12.17
N LYS A 4 -19.39 1.74 13.40
CA LYS A 4 -18.38 2.67 13.95
C LYS A 4 -17.02 2.00 14.09
N TYR A 5 -16.99 0.76 14.58
CA TYR A 5 -15.75 0.00 14.73
C TYR A 5 -15.11 -0.33 13.38
N LEU A 6 -15.92 -0.70 12.37
CA LEU A 6 -15.43 -0.94 11.00
C LEU A 6 -14.84 0.32 10.36
N SER A 7 -15.50 1.47 10.48
CA SER A 7 -14.98 2.73 9.94
C SER A 7 -13.69 3.18 10.63
N ILE A 8 -13.58 3.01 11.96
CA ILE A 8 -12.34 3.31 12.69
C ILE A 8 -11.20 2.40 12.23
N ALA A 9 -11.46 1.09 12.09
CA ALA A 9 -10.46 0.14 11.59
C ALA A 9 -10.01 0.50 10.16
N GLN A 10 -10.96 0.87 9.28
CA GLN A 10 -10.68 1.25 7.91
C GLN A 10 -9.78 2.50 7.82
N VAL A 11 -10.02 3.51 8.66
CA VAL A 11 -9.17 4.72 8.73
C VAL A 11 -7.76 4.36 9.17
N ILE A 12 -7.60 3.53 10.20
CA ILE A 12 -6.27 3.11 10.70
C ILE A 12 -5.50 2.35 9.61
N VAL A 13 -6.16 1.40 8.93
CA VAL A 13 -5.54 0.63 7.83
C VAL A 13 -5.17 1.54 6.66
N SER A 14 -6.00 2.55 6.35
CA SER A 14 -5.70 3.52 5.30
C SER A 14 -4.44 4.34 5.60
N ILE A 15 -4.28 4.79 6.84
CA ILE A 15 -3.10 5.57 7.26
C ILE A 15 -1.84 4.71 7.18
N LEU A 16 -1.90 3.47 7.69
CA LEU A 16 -0.78 2.52 7.59
C LEU A 16 -0.41 2.24 6.13
N LEU A 17 -1.39 2.07 5.25
CA LEU A 17 -1.15 1.90 3.82
C LEU A 17 -0.43 3.11 3.20
N ILE A 18 -0.87 4.33 3.50
CA ILE A 18 -0.22 5.54 3.00
C ILE A 18 1.25 5.58 3.42
N ILE A 19 1.54 5.31 4.70
CA ILE A 19 2.91 5.27 5.23
C ILE A 19 3.75 4.22 4.49
N PHE A 20 3.23 3.00 4.33
CA PHE A 20 3.93 1.91 3.66
C PHE A 20 4.17 2.21 2.16
N ILE A 21 3.21 2.83 1.48
CA ILE A 21 3.34 3.22 0.07
C ILE A 21 4.42 4.31 -0.08
N LEU A 22 4.42 5.32 0.78
CA LEU A 22 5.43 6.37 0.76
C LEU A 22 6.83 5.82 1.04
N LEU A 23 6.96 4.88 1.98
CA LEU A 23 8.22 4.20 2.27
C LEU A 23 8.73 3.34 1.10
N GLN A 24 7.82 2.83 0.26
CA GLN A 24 8.14 2.10 -0.96
C GLN A 24 8.49 2.98 -2.16
N ASN A 25 8.44 4.30 -2.03
CA ASN A 25 8.75 5.20 -3.12
C ASN A 25 10.24 5.08 -3.49
N ARG A 26 10.52 4.17 -4.42
CA ARG A 26 11.83 3.99 -5.04
C ARG A 26 12.03 5.23 -5.89
N GLY A 27 12.95 6.10 -5.51
CA GLY A 27 13.22 7.37 -6.17
C GLY A 27 13.60 7.24 -7.65
N SER A 28 12.64 6.91 -8.52
CA SER A 28 12.72 7.12 -9.95
C SER A 28 12.53 8.62 -10.17
N GLY A 29 13.60 9.37 -9.93
CA GLY A 29 13.65 10.77 -10.29
C GLY A 29 13.39 10.96 -11.78
N LEU A 30 13.18 12.22 -12.16
CA LEU A 30 12.94 12.71 -13.52
C LEU A 30 13.86 12.09 -14.61
N SER A 31 15.06 11.60 -14.22
CA SER A 31 15.99 10.79 -15.03
C SER A 31 15.35 9.54 -15.70
N SER A 32 14.36 8.90 -15.05
CA SER A 32 13.63 7.75 -15.60
C SER A 32 12.70 8.11 -16.77
N LEU A 33 12.27 9.37 -16.87
CA LEU A 33 11.44 9.89 -17.97
C LEU A 33 12.29 10.31 -19.18
N PHE A 34 13.61 10.47 -19.00
CA PHE A 34 14.55 10.95 -20.03
C PHE A 34 15.42 9.84 -20.65
N GLY A 35 15.03 8.56 -20.52
CA GLY A 35 15.76 7.46 -21.16
C GLY A 35 17.13 7.16 -20.53
N GLY A 36 17.34 7.52 -19.26
CA GLY A 36 18.54 7.20 -18.50
C GLY A 36 18.67 5.71 -18.18
N GLU A 37 18.97 4.89 -19.19
CA GLU A 37 19.33 3.48 -19.03
C GLU A 37 20.72 3.34 -18.39
N GLY A 38 20.74 3.41 -17.07
CA GLY A 38 21.58 2.48 -16.31
C GLY A 38 20.69 1.30 -15.95
N ASN A 39 20.69 0.25 -16.77
CA ASN A 39 20.03 -1.05 -16.53
C ASN A 39 20.63 -1.76 -15.29
N ILE A 40 20.59 -1.10 -14.12
CA ILE A 40 20.85 -1.73 -12.84
C ILE A 40 19.52 -2.34 -12.44
N TYR A 41 19.28 -3.55 -12.91
CA TYR A 41 18.28 -4.45 -12.35
C TYR A 41 18.66 -4.74 -10.90
N LYS A 42 18.35 -3.79 -9.98
CA LYS A 42 18.40 -4.06 -8.55
C LYS A 42 17.28 -5.04 -8.26
N THR A 43 17.63 -6.32 -8.26
CA THR A 43 16.76 -7.36 -7.71
C THR A 43 16.33 -6.91 -6.32
N LYS A 44 15.03 -6.84 -6.07
CA LYS A 44 14.48 -6.56 -4.74
C LYS A 44 14.98 -7.64 -3.77
N ARG A 45 15.98 -7.37 -2.94
CA ARG A 45 16.51 -8.31 -1.93
C ARG A 45 16.14 -7.83 -0.52
N GLY A 46 15.77 -8.78 0.35
CA GLY A 46 15.55 -8.54 1.77
C GLY A 46 14.30 -7.69 2.08
N ALA A 47 14.51 -6.59 2.82
CA ALA A 47 13.45 -5.75 3.41
C ALA A 47 12.48 -5.17 2.37
N GLU A 48 12.97 -4.79 1.19
CA GLU A 48 12.16 -4.18 0.14
C GLU A 48 11.09 -5.13 -0.43
N LYS A 49 11.38 -6.44 -0.48
CA LYS A 49 10.43 -7.46 -0.92
C LYS A 49 9.37 -7.71 0.17
N ILE A 50 9.77 -7.67 1.43
CA ILE A 50 8.88 -7.87 2.58
C ILE A 50 7.88 -6.71 2.67
N ILE A 51 8.34 -5.46 2.60
CA ILE A 51 7.47 -4.27 2.62
C ILE A 51 6.49 -4.30 1.44
N PHE A 52 6.94 -4.75 0.27
CA PHE A 52 6.08 -4.91 -0.91
C PHE A 52 4.97 -5.94 -0.69
N ILE A 53 5.30 -7.12 -0.17
CA ILE A 53 4.31 -8.17 0.13
C ILE A 53 3.34 -7.70 1.23
N LEU A 54 3.84 -7.06 2.29
CA LEU A 54 3.01 -6.51 3.36
C LEU A 54 2.01 -5.48 2.84
N THR A 55 2.41 -4.65 1.89
CA THR A 55 1.53 -3.63 1.31
C THR A 55 0.45 -4.25 0.46
N ILE A 56 0.75 -5.32 -0.28
CA ILE A 56 -0.27 -6.08 -1.01
C ILE A 56 -1.29 -6.66 -0.04
N ILE A 57 -0.84 -7.29 1.05
CA ILE A 57 -1.73 -7.86 2.08
C ILE A 57 -2.60 -6.78 2.73
N LEU A 58 -1.99 -5.65 3.10
CA LEU A 58 -2.71 -4.49 3.67
C LEU A 58 -3.72 -3.91 2.68
N SER A 59 -3.38 -3.84 1.39
CA SER A 59 -4.25 -3.29 0.35
C SER A 59 -5.46 -4.17 0.10
N VAL A 60 -5.27 -5.49 0.03
CA VAL A 60 -6.38 -6.45 -0.04
C VAL A 60 -7.25 -6.37 1.21
N SER A 61 -6.65 -6.28 2.39
CA SER A 61 -7.39 -6.13 3.66
C SER A 61 -8.20 -4.84 3.70
N PHE A 62 -7.64 -3.73 3.23
CA PHE A 62 -8.34 -2.44 3.12
C PHE A 62 -9.56 -2.52 2.19
N LEU A 63 -9.39 -3.10 1.00
CA LEU A 63 -10.48 -3.29 0.06
C LEU A 63 -11.56 -4.22 0.62
N GLY A 64 -11.17 -5.31 1.29
CA GLY A 64 -12.09 -6.22 1.97
C GLY A 64 -12.90 -5.51 3.06
N LEU A 65 -12.25 -4.73 3.92
CA LEU A 65 -12.91 -3.92 4.94
C LEU A 65 -13.85 -2.88 4.33
N ALA A 66 -13.45 -2.22 3.25
CA ALA A 66 -14.28 -1.24 2.55
C ALA A 66 -15.55 -1.87 1.96
N LEU A 67 -15.44 -3.07 1.36
CA LEU A 67 -16.59 -3.80 0.82
C LEU A 67 -17.54 -4.26 1.93
N ILE A 68 -17.02 -4.80 3.03
CA ILE A 68 -17.83 -5.22 4.18
C ILE A 68 -18.54 -4.02 4.79
N ASN A 69 -17.85 -2.88 4.92
CA ASN A 69 -18.44 -1.64 5.41
C ASN A 69 -19.57 -1.18 4.47
N LEU A 70 -19.34 -1.16 3.15
CA LEU A 70 -20.37 -0.79 2.17
C LEU A 70 -21.61 -1.68 2.21
N LEU A 71 -21.44 -3.00 2.35
CA LEU A 71 -22.53 -3.96 2.46
C LEU A 71 -23.31 -3.81 3.79
N THR A 72 -22.59 -3.51 4.87
CA THR A 72 -23.16 -3.34 6.22
C THR A 72 -23.73 -1.93 6.44
N SER A 73 -23.34 -0.94 5.63
CA SER A 73 -23.75 0.47 5.73
C SER A 73 -25.10 0.77 5.02
N ARG A 74 -25.88 -0.25 4.66
CA ARG A 74 -27.30 -0.13 4.32
C ARG A 74 -28.12 0.17 5.57
#